data_AF-A0A0E0K1U9-F1
#
_entry.id   AF-A0A0E0K1U9-F1
#
_cell.length_a   1.000
_cell.length_b   1.000
_cell.length_c   1.000
_cell.angle_alpha   90.00
_cell.angle_beta   90.00
_cell.angle_gamma   90.00
#
_symmetry.space_group_name_H-M   'P 1'
#
loop_
_entity.id
_entity.type
_entity.pdbx_description
1 polymer ?
#
loop_
_entity_poly.entity_id
_entity_poly.type
_entity_poly.pdbx_seq_one_letter_code
_entity_poly.pdbx_strand_id
1 'polypeptide(L)'
;MRSLRIQKKISLVISVEQWNFRIGFTPKEGLVIQSVAYVDGNRGSRPIAHRLSFVEMVVPYGDPNEPHYRKNVFDAGEDGLGKNAHSLKKTIENVVCLHEEDHGILWKHQDWRTGLAEVIRSRKLTVSLIEAEVKLTGILSLGSLMPGEQGNMYYYCP
;
A
#
# COMPACT_ATOMS: atom_id res chain seq x y z
N MET A 1 3.64 15.19 13.47
CA MET A 1 3.19 14.01 12.70
C MET A 1 1.96 13.45 13.39
N ARG A 2 0.77 13.54 12.77
CA ARG A 2 -0.45 12.90 13.28
C ARG A 2 -0.47 11.48 12.73
N SER A 3 -0.23 10.49 13.60
CA SER A 3 -0.27 9.08 13.21
C SER A 3 -1.42 8.41 13.94
N LEU A 4 -2.36 7.86 13.18
CA LEU A 4 -3.44 7.04 13.71
C LEU A 4 -3.12 5.57 13.45
N ARG A 5 -3.43 4.72 14.42
CA ARG A 5 -3.18 3.28 14.37
C ARG A 5 -4.51 2.57 14.52
N ILE A 6 -4.83 1.71 13.56
CA ILE A 6 -6.13 1.03 13.53
C ILE A 6 -5.93 -0.44 13.88
N GLN A 7 -6.75 -0.93 14.81
CA GLN A 7 -6.84 -2.34 15.17
C GLN A 7 -7.77 -3.08 14.20
N LYS A 8 -7.40 -4.30 13.78
CA LYS A 8 -8.09 -5.14 12.77
C LYS A 8 -9.60 -5.38 12.98
N LYS A 9 -10.19 -5.08 14.15
CA LYS A 9 -11.60 -5.38 14.48
C LYS A 9 -12.60 -4.25 14.22
N ILE A 10 -12.15 -3.04 13.88
CA ILE A 10 -13.04 -1.87 13.78
C ILE A 10 -12.95 -1.27 12.39
N SER A 11 -14.09 -1.15 11.73
CA SER A 11 -14.21 -0.29 10.55
C SER A 11 -14.25 1.16 11.01
N LEU A 12 -13.34 1.97 10.49
CA LEU A 12 -13.16 3.36 10.94
C LEU A 12 -13.47 4.33 9.81
N VAL A 13 -14.22 5.38 10.13
CA VAL A 13 -14.46 6.50 9.21
C VAL A 13 -13.34 7.53 9.42
N ILE A 14 -12.67 7.88 8.33
CA ILE A 14 -11.61 8.88 8.31
C ILE A 14 -12.10 10.09 7.52
N SER A 15 -11.96 11.26 8.14
CA SER A 15 -12.21 12.55 7.52
C SER A 15 -10.93 13.38 7.65
N VAL A 16 -10.26 13.65 6.52
CA VAL A 16 -8.98 14.38 6.49
C VAL A 16 -8.99 15.43 5.38
N GLU A 17 -8.66 16.66 5.73
CA GLU A 17 -8.78 17.84 4.87
C GLU A 17 -10.19 17.96 4.23
N GLN A 18 -10.41 17.40 3.05
CA GLN A 18 -11.73 17.31 2.40
C GLN A 18 -12.09 15.88 1.96
N TRP A 19 -11.25 14.89 2.26
CA TRP A 19 -11.47 13.49 1.96
C TRP A 19 -12.26 12.81 3.07
N ASN A 20 -13.26 12.03 2.67
CA ASN A 20 -14.01 11.14 3.54
C ASN A 20 -13.92 9.73 2.98
N PHE A 21 -13.49 8.78 3.80
CA PHE A 21 -13.47 7.37 3.40
C PHE A 21 -13.51 6.48 4.63
N ARG A 22 -13.85 5.22 4.42
CA ARG A 22 -13.88 4.20 5.46
C ARG A 22 -12.74 3.22 5.25
N ILE A 23 -12.01 2.92 6.31
CA ILE A 23 -11.04 1.83 6.31
C ILE A 23 -11.70 0.60 6.92
N GLY A 24 -11.56 -0.52 6.22
CA GLY A 24 -11.95 -1.85 6.66
C GLY A 24 -10.78 -2.82 6.54
N PHE A 25 -10.99 -4.01 7.09
CA PHE A 25 -10.01 -5.08 7.08
C PHE A 25 -10.69 -6.40 6.74
N THR A 26 -10.12 -7.15 5.82
CA THR A 26 -10.55 -8.52 5.51
C THR A 26 -9.38 -9.49 5.65
N PRO A 27 -9.59 -10.75 6.06
CA PRO A 27 -8.50 -11.73 6.14
C PRO A 27 -7.85 -12.04 4.78
N LYS A 28 -8.61 -11.91 3.66
CA LYS A 28 -8.13 -12.27 2.32
C LYS A 28 -7.39 -11.12 1.63
N GLU A 29 -7.97 -9.92 1.60
CA GLU A 29 -7.38 -8.77 0.88
C GLU A 29 -6.57 -7.86 1.81
N GLY A 30 -6.65 -8.07 3.13
CA GLY A 30 -6.04 -7.19 4.11
C GLY A 30 -6.75 -5.84 4.17
N LEU A 31 -6.07 -4.78 3.75
CA LEU A 31 -6.57 -3.40 3.80
C LEU A 31 -7.62 -3.15 2.72
N VAL A 32 -8.81 -2.71 3.13
CA VAL A 32 -9.88 -2.32 2.22
C VAL A 32 -10.29 -0.88 2.51
N ILE A 33 -10.39 -0.06 1.48
CA ILE A 33 -10.90 1.31 1.56
C ILE A 33 -12.27 1.34 0.90
N GLN A 34 -13.27 1.93 1.56
CA GLN A 34 -14.65 1.96 1.12
C GLN A 34 -15.19 3.39 1.13
N SER A 35 -16.16 3.64 0.25
CA SER A 35 -16.93 4.89 0.18
C SER A 35 -16.04 6.13 0.16
N VAL A 36 -15.04 6.13 -0.72
CA VAL A 36 -14.13 7.28 -0.89
C VAL A 36 -14.90 8.41 -1.54
N ALA A 37 -14.96 9.54 -0.86
CA ALA A 37 -15.61 10.76 -1.31
C ALA A 37 -14.74 11.98 -1.02
N TYR A 38 -14.88 13.00 -1.87
CA TYR A 38 -14.21 14.27 -1.74
C TYR A 38 -15.24 15.40 -1.58
N VAL A 39 -15.07 16.24 -0.57
CA VAL A 39 -15.97 17.37 -0.28
C VAL A 39 -15.53 18.57 -1.11
N ASP A 40 -16.30 18.88 -2.13
CA ASP A 40 -16.01 19.94 -3.10
C ASP A 40 -16.83 21.18 -2.79
N GLY A 41 -16.47 21.88 -1.70
CA GLY A 41 -17.07 23.16 -1.28
C GLY A 41 -18.59 23.21 -1.47
N ASN A 42 -19.04 24.09 -2.38
CA ASN A 42 -20.46 24.32 -2.66
C ASN A 42 -21.18 23.17 -3.40
N ARG A 43 -20.45 22.21 -3.96
CA ARG A 43 -21.01 21.05 -4.68
C ARG A 43 -21.27 19.85 -3.76
N GLY A 44 -20.88 19.93 -2.49
CA GLY A 44 -21.08 18.86 -1.51
C GLY A 44 -20.12 17.68 -1.69
N SER A 45 -20.52 16.51 -1.16
CA SER A 45 -19.70 15.29 -1.18
C SER A 45 -19.78 14.57 -2.52
N ARG A 46 -18.64 14.47 -3.22
CA ARG A 46 -18.52 13.78 -4.51
C ARG A 46 -17.91 12.39 -4.31
N PRO A 47 -18.63 11.30 -4.62
CA PRO A 47 -18.05 9.95 -4.55
C PRO A 47 -16.98 9.77 -5.64
N ILE A 48 -15.83 9.23 -5.26
CA ILE A 48 -14.69 8.95 -6.15
C ILE A 48 -14.55 7.45 -6.39
N ALA A 49 -14.60 6.64 -5.33
CA ALA A 49 -14.49 5.19 -5.43
C ALA A 49 -15.35 4.50 -4.37
N HIS A 50 -16.10 3.48 -4.77
CA HIS A 50 -16.94 2.72 -3.84
C HIS A 50 -16.11 1.77 -2.98
N ARG A 51 -15.11 1.10 -3.56
CA ARG A 51 -14.23 0.15 -2.87
C ARG A 51 -12.88 0.08 -3.57
N LEU A 52 -11.80 0.14 -2.81
CA LEU A 52 -10.44 -0.07 -3.25
C LEU A 52 -9.83 -1.15 -2.35
N SER A 53 -9.26 -2.19 -2.95
CA SER A 53 -8.66 -3.32 -2.27
C SER A 53 -7.61 -3.93 -3.16
N PHE A 54 -6.65 -4.59 -2.54
CA PHE A 54 -5.70 -5.40 -3.27
C PHE A 54 -6.26 -6.82 -3.38
N VAL A 55 -6.68 -7.21 -4.59
CA VAL A 55 -7.51 -8.41 -4.81
C VAL A 55 -6.65 -9.67 -4.96
N GLU A 56 -5.47 -9.55 -5.56
CA GLU A 56 -4.54 -10.67 -5.77
C GLU A 56 -3.13 -10.16 -6.05
N MET A 57 -2.11 -10.92 -5.63
CA MET A 57 -0.72 -10.80 -6.08
C MET A 57 -0.25 -12.18 -6.48
N VAL A 58 0.45 -12.26 -7.61
CA VAL A 58 1.04 -13.50 -8.09
C VAL A 58 2.53 -13.32 -8.26
N VAL A 59 3.30 -14.26 -7.71
CA VAL A 59 4.76 -14.31 -7.83
C VAL A 59 5.14 -15.58 -8.61
N PRO A 60 5.26 -15.48 -9.95
CA PRO A 60 5.71 -16.61 -10.77
C PRO A 60 7.23 -16.79 -10.67
N TYR A 61 7.68 -18.00 -10.39
CA TYR A 61 9.10 -18.32 -10.42
C TYR A 61 9.55 -18.70 -11.85
N GLY A 62 10.63 -18.08 -12.32
CA GLY A 62 11.15 -18.27 -13.68
C GLY A 62 12.17 -19.41 -13.85
N ASP A 63 12.34 -20.28 -12.86
CA ASP A 63 13.30 -21.41 -12.93
C ASP A 63 12.61 -22.65 -13.52
N PRO A 64 13.05 -23.17 -14.69
CA PRO A 64 12.44 -24.31 -15.35
C PRO A 64 12.76 -25.66 -14.69
N ASN A 65 13.71 -25.70 -13.75
CA ASN A 65 14.10 -26.95 -13.10
C ASN A 65 13.01 -27.45 -12.12
N GLU A 66 12.93 -28.76 -11.93
CA GLU A 66 12.06 -29.36 -10.92
C GLU A 66 12.66 -29.13 -9.51
N PRO A 67 11.86 -28.74 -8.48
CA PRO A 67 10.41 -28.51 -8.45
C PRO A 67 9.97 -27.05 -8.72
N HIS A 68 10.89 -26.19 -9.14
CA HIS A 68 10.70 -24.74 -9.17
C HIS A 68 9.75 -24.23 -10.27
N TYR A 69 9.64 -24.94 -11.39
CA TYR A 69 8.76 -24.53 -12.50
C TYR A 69 7.26 -24.49 -12.15
N ARG A 70 6.84 -25.16 -11.08
CA ARG A 70 5.46 -25.16 -10.59
C ARG A 70 5.18 -24.08 -9.55
N LYS A 71 6.19 -23.35 -9.09
CA LYS A 71 6.03 -22.34 -8.05
C LYS A 71 5.41 -21.09 -8.67
N ASN A 72 4.10 -20.94 -8.49
CA ASN A 72 3.36 -19.72 -8.74
C ASN A 72 2.53 -19.48 -7.49
N VAL A 73 2.98 -18.55 -6.64
CA VAL A 73 2.32 -18.27 -5.37
C VAL A 73 1.26 -17.20 -5.61
N PHE A 74 0.03 -17.46 -5.18
CA PHE A 74 -1.06 -16.48 -5.16
C PHE A 74 -1.24 -15.97 -3.73
N ASP A 75 -0.60 -14.85 -3.39
CA ASP A 75 -0.45 -14.43 -2.00
C ASP A 75 -1.79 -14.08 -1.35
N ALA A 76 -2.74 -13.47 -2.08
CA ALA A 76 -4.06 -13.17 -1.53
C ALA A 76 -5.01 -14.37 -1.59
N GLY A 77 -4.89 -15.18 -2.64
CA GLY A 77 -5.71 -16.35 -2.89
C GLY A 77 -5.45 -17.52 -1.95
N GLU A 78 -4.17 -17.83 -1.72
CA GLU A 78 -3.71 -19.02 -0.97
C GLU A 78 -3.51 -18.68 0.51
N ASP A 79 -2.74 -17.64 0.81
CA ASP A 79 -2.31 -17.32 2.17
C ASP A 79 -3.21 -16.26 2.83
N GLY A 80 -3.57 -15.23 2.07
CA GLY A 80 -4.49 -14.17 2.47
C GLY A 80 -3.77 -13.02 3.17
N LEU A 81 -3.78 -11.87 2.50
CA LEU A 81 -2.97 -10.69 2.86
C LEU A 81 -3.26 -10.15 4.26
N GLY A 82 -4.50 -10.31 4.72
CA GLY A 82 -4.92 -9.86 6.04
C GLY A 82 -4.49 -10.80 7.18
N LYS A 83 -4.38 -12.10 6.90
CA LYS A 83 -3.91 -13.07 7.89
C LYS A 83 -2.42 -12.85 8.16
N ASN A 84 -1.64 -12.65 7.10
CA ASN A 84 -0.18 -12.48 7.17
C ASN A 84 0.26 -11.03 7.46
N ALA A 85 -0.69 -10.11 7.69
CA ALA A 85 -0.40 -8.73 8.05
C ALA A 85 0.29 -8.63 9.41
N HIS A 86 1.53 -8.14 9.39
CA HIS A 86 2.40 -7.94 10.55
C HIS A 86 2.17 -6.60 11.23
N SER A 87 2.69 -6.52 12.46
CA SER A 87 2.75 -5.26 13.19
C SER A 87 3.83 -4.34 12.66
N LEU A 88 3.44 -3.12 12.30
CA LEU A 88 4.36 -2.03 11.93
C LEU A 88 5.15 -1.45 13.12
N LYS A 89 4.85 -1.84 14.37
CA LYS A 89 5.61 -1.42 15.55
C LYS A 89 5.48 -2.45 16.66
N LYS A 90 6.63 -2.90 17.19
CA LYS A 90 6.81 -3.97 18.20
C LYS A 90 5.83 -4.00 19.39
N THR A 91 5.17 -2.88 19.70
CA THR A 91 4.24 -2.74 20.83
C THR A 91 2.76 -2.92 20.51
N ILE A 92 2.33 -2.90 19.23
CA ILE A 92 0.90 -2.98 18.90
C ILE A 92 0.72 -3.92 17.73
N GLU A 93 0.16 -5.10 17.96
CA GLU A 93 -0.11 -6.06 16.90
C GLU A 93 -1.11 -5.50 15.89
N ASN A 94 -0.97 -5.93 14.62
CA ASN A 94 -2.05 -5.88 13.65
C ASN A 94 -2.53 -4.46 13.28
N VAL A 95 -1.60 -3.58 12.88
CA VAL A 95 -1.86 -2.15 12.71
C VAL A 95 -1.77 -1.74 11.24
N VAL A 96 -2.86 -1.21 10.70
CA VAL A 96 -2.79 -0.29 9.56
C VAL A 96 -2.22 1.03 10.07
N CYS A 97 -1.14 1.52 9.46
CA CYS A 97 -0.58 2.82 9.80
C CYS A 97 -1.18 3.90 8.90
N LEU A 98 -1.65 4.97 9.52
CA LEU A 98 -2.03 6.19 8.82
C LEU A 98 -1.14 7.32 9.31
N HIS A 99 -0.59 8.08 8.38
CA HIS A 99 0.14 9.30 8.69
C HIS A 99 0.08 10.29 7.54
N GLU A 100 0.03 11.56 7.88
CA GLU A 100 0.21 12.64 6.93
C GLU A 100 1.71 12.93 6.77
N GLU A 101 2.14 13.00 5.53
CA GLU A 101 3.50 13.30 5.13
C GLU A 101 3.55 14.59 4.33
N ASP A 102 4.65 15.31 4.49
CA ASP A 102 4.94 16.50 3.69
C ASP A 102 5.39 16.05 2.29
N HIS A 103 4.72 16.54 1.25
CA HIS A 103 5.00 16.16 -0.13
C HIS A 103 5.53 17.35 -0.95
N GLY A 104 6.39 18.16 -0.34
CA GLY A 104 7.05 19.29 -1.00
C GLY A 104 6.10 20.41 -1.41
N ILE A 105 6.40 21.08 -2.53
CA ILE A 105 5.61 22.20 -3.04
C ILE A 105 4.43 21.64 -3.85
N LEU A 106 3.21 22.03 -3.48
CA LEU A 106 1.99 21.75 -4.25
C LEU A 106 1.97 22.60 -5.52
N TRP A 107 2.11 23.91 -5.36
CA TRP A 107 2.29 24.84 -6.45
C TRP A 107 3.01 26.09 -5.98
N LYS A 108 3.69 26.73 -6.92
CA LYS A 108 4.32 28.03 -6.73
C LYS A 108 4.02 28.90 -7.94
N HIS A 109 3.65 30.15 -7.71
CA HIS A 109 3.48 31.14 -8.75
C HIS A 109 4.22 32.41 -8.36
N GLN A 110 4.89 33.02 -9.34
CA GLN A 110 5.48 34.34 -9.18
C GLN A 110 4.98 35.20 -10.33
N ASP A 111 4.24 36.24 -9.99
CA ASP A 111 3.83 37.24 -10.96
C ASP A 111 4.89 38.33 -11.04
N TRP A 112 5.56 38.40 -12.20
CA TRP A 112 6.62 39.38 -12.44
C TRP A 112 6.10 40.81 -12.58
N ARG A 113 4.80 41.00 -12.90
CA ARG A 113 4.21 42.34 -13.07
C ARG A 113 3.89 42.99 -11.73
N THR A 114 3.39 42.21 -10.77
CA THR A 114 3.01 42.67 -9.43
C THR A 114 4.09 42.41 -8.37
N GLY A 115 5.09 41.57 -8.67
CA GLY A 115 6.13 41.15 -7.73
C GLY A 115 5.63 40.16 -6.67
N LEU A 116 4.39 39.68 -6.77
CA LEU A 116 3.79 38.75 -5.82
C LEU A 116 4.31 37.33 -6.05
N ALA A 117 4.71 36.67 -4.96
CA ALA A 117 5.13 35.27 -4.96
C ALA A 117 4.25 34.47 -3.99
N GLU A 118 3.63 33.42 -4.50
CA GLU A 118 2.78 32.50 -3.76
C GLU A 118 3.37 31.10 -3.82
N VAL A 119 3.49 30.44 -2.67
CA VAL A 119 3.99 29.07 -2.56
C VAL A 119 3.09 28.31 -1.60
N ILE A 120 2.49 27.23 -2.08
CA ILE A 120 1.66 26.33 -1.28
C ILE A 120 2.35 24.97 -1.22
N ARG A 121 2.39 24.37 -0.03
CA ARG A 121 2.98 23.05 0.20
C ARG A 121 1.93 21.94 0.14
N SER A 122 2.33 20.79 -0.39
CA SER A 122 1.49 19.60 -0.53
C SER A 122 1.63 18.73 0.70
N ARG A 123 0.52 18.09 1.09
CA ARG A 123 0.48 17.05 2.13
C ARG A 123 -0.17 15.81 1.53
N LYS A 124 0.40 14.66 1.82
CA LYS A 124 -0.07 13.36 1.37
C LYS A 124 -0.46 12.53 2.58
N LEU A 125 -1.68 11.98 2.57
CA LEU A 125 -2.03 10.93 3.52
C LEU A 125 -1.52 9.59 3.00
N THR A 126 -0.66 8.93 3.78
CA THR A 126 -0.17 7.59 3.50
C THR A 126 -0.89 6.61 4.42
N VAL A 127 -1.55 5.61 3.81
CA VAL A 127 -2.15 4.47 4.49
C VAL A 127 -1.37 3.23 4.10
N SER A 128 -0.81 2.52 5.08
CA SER A 128 0.05 1.37 4.84
C SER A 128 -0.29 0.17 5.72
N LEU A 129 -0.13 -1.00 5.12
CA LEU A 129 -0.17 -2.31 5.75
C LEU A 129 1.12 -3.02 5.33
N ILE A 130 1.79 -3.69 6.27
CA ILE A 130 2.91 -4.58 5.93
C ILE A 130 2.48 -6.02 6.18
N GLU A 131 2.74 -6.84 5.19
CA GLU A 131 2.52 -8.27 5.21
C GLU A 131 3.85 -9.00 5.15
N ALA A 132 3.94 -10.11 5.89
CA ALA A 132 5.14 -10.93 5.98
C ALA A 132 5.58 -11.59 4.65
N GLU A 133 4.65 -11.69 3.69
CA GLU A 133 4.82 -12.48 2.47
C GLU A 133 5.05 -11.63 1.21
N VAL A 134 4.74 -10.33 1.25
CA VAL A 134 5.19 -9.35 0.23
C VAL A 134 6.69 -9.08 0.43
N LYS A 135 7.51 -10.12 0.30
CA LYS A 135 8.98 -10.07 0.35
C LYS A 135 9.51 -9.58 -0.99
N LEU A 136 9.27 -8.30 -1.27
CA LEU A 136 10.26 -7.50 -1.99
C LEU A 136 11.42 -7.10 -1.06
N THR A 137 11.36 -7.46 0.22
CA THR A 137 12.45 -7.37 1.20
C THR A 137 13.37 -8.60 1.14
N GLY A 138 14.01 -8.80 0.00
CA GLY A 138 15.39 -9.33 -0.07
C GLY A 138 15.69 -10.78 0.36
N ILE A 139 14.72 -11.68 0.52
CA ILE A 139 15.02 -13.12 0.65
C ILE A 139 14.49 -13.84 -0.58
N LEU A 140 15.38 -14.02 -1.55
CA LEU A 140 15.16 -14.93 -2.68
C LEU A 140 14.99 -16.35 -2.14
N SER A 141 13.94 -17.06 -2.57
CA SER A 141 13.88 -18.52 -2.38
C SER A 141 14.94 -19.15 -3.29
N LEU A 142 16.11 -19.44 -2.73
CA LEU A 142 17.21 -20.06 -3.44
C LEU A 142 16.88 -21.54 -3.73
N GLY A 143 16.92 -21.92 -5.01
CA GLY A 143 17.09 -23.32 -5.39
C GLY A 143 18.50 -23.82 -5.04
N SER A 144 18.68 -25.14 -5.00
CA SER A 144 20.00 -25.74 -4.77
C SER A 144 20.96 -25.40 -5.92
N LEU A 145 21.94 -24.53 -5.68
CA LEU A 145 22.95 -24.16 -6.69
C LEU A 145 24.01 -25.26 -6.79
N MET A 146 24.17 -25.88 -7.95
CA MET A 146 25.25 -26.84 -8.21
C MET A 146 26.59 -26.10 -8.40
N PRO A 147 27.75 -26.66 -7.96
CA PRO A 147 29.04 -26.01 -8.15
C PRO A 147 29.36 -25.88 -9.65
N GLY A 148 29.29 -24.66 -10.20
CA GLY A 148 29.67 -24.34 -11.59
C GLY A 148 28.61 -23.65 -12.43
N GLU A 149 27.36 -23.55 -11.98
CA GLU A 149 26.32 -22.79 -12.70
C GLU A 149 26.33 -21.30 -12.30
N GLN A 150 26.43 -20.41 -13.29
CA GLN A 150 26.08 -19.01 -13.12
C GLN A 150 24.56 -18.91 -13.06
N GLY A 151 24.00 -18.69 -11.86
CA GLY A 151 22.56 -18.55 -11.69
C GLY A 151 22.01 -17.41 -12.52
N ASN A 152 21.20 -17.72 -13.54
CA ASN A 152 20.42 -16.71 -14.25
C ASN A 152 19.34 -16.20 -13.29
N MET A 153 19.59 -15.02 -12.69
CA MET A 153 18.57 -14.28 -11.94
C MET A 153 17.53 -13.75 -12.93
N TYR A 154 16.46 -14.52 -13.15
CA TYR A 154 15.29 -14.03 -13.85
C TYR A 154 14.45 -13.16 -12.91
N TYR A 155 14.66 -11.84 -12.98
CA TYR A 155 13.70 -10.87 -12.47
C TYR A 155 12.58 -10.72 -13.51
N TYR A 156 11.42 -11.31 -13.24
CA TYR A 156 10.18 -10.88 -13.90
C TYR A 156 9.43 -9.95 -12.94
N CYS A 157 9.50 -8.66 -13.23
CA CYS A 157 8.55 -7.68 -12.73
C CYS A 157 7.81 -7.15 -13.96
N PRO A 158 6.46 -7.17 -14.03
CA PRO A 158 5.76 -6.33 -14.98
C PRO A 158 6.04 -4.85 -14.72
#